data_AF-A0A6G2W0S0-F1
#
_entry.id   AF-A0A6G2W0S0-F1
#
_cell.length_a   1.000
_cell.length_b   1.000
_cell.length_c   1.000
_cell.angle_alpha   90.00
_cell.angle_beta   90.00
_cell.angle_gamma   90.00
#
_symmetry.space_group_name_H-M   'P 1'
#
loop_
_entity.id
_entity.type
_entity.pdbx_description
1 polymer ?
#
loop_
_entity_poly.entity_id
_entity_poly.type
_entity_poly.pdbx_seq_one_letter_code
_entity_poly.pdbx_strand_id
1 'polypeptide(L)' 'MSDRDLTEYERMWTTERDQWALFRSDAGYLPILRGDPPMAEVICDEELADLVATRMLAAGVAVVTDPRECQATG' A
#
# COMPACT_ATOMS: atom_id res chain seq x y z
N MET A 1 0.54 -3.35 21.34
CA MET A 1 -0.22 -2.96 20.14
C MET A 1 -0.28 -1.46 20.16
N SER A 2 0.55 -0.79 19.37
CA SER A 2 0.56 0.67 19.32
C SER A 2 -0.76 1.15 18.72
N ASP A 3 -1.56 1.84 19.53
CA ASP A 3 -2.78 2.55 19.14
C ASP A 3 -2.38 3.81 18.34
N ARG A 4 -1.53 3.62 17.30
CA ARG A 4 -1.17 4.69 16.38
C ARG A 4 -2.39 4.97 15.52
N ASP A 5 -2.70 6.25 15.38
CA ASP A 5 -3.76 6.70 14.51
C ASP A 5 -3.44 6.31 13.06
N LEU A 6 -4.27 5.43 12.50
CA LEU A 6 -4.17 4.95 11.13
C LEU A 6 -5.27 5.52 10.24
N THR A 7 -6.07 6.45 10.75
CA THR A 7 -7.26 6.96 10.07
C THR A 7 -6.95 7.50 8.68
N GLU A 8 -5.79 8.15 8.50
CA GLU A 8 -5.33 8.68 7.21
C GLU A 8 -5.12 7.59 6.14
N TYR A 9 -4.68 6.41 6.57
CA TYR A 9 -4.33 5.30 5.68
C TYR A 9 -5.44 4.25 5.56
N GLU A 10 -6.45 4.28 6.43
CA GLU A 10 -7.44 3.21 6.55
C GLU A 10 -8.15 2.86 5.24
N ARG A 11 -8.42 3.87 4.41
CA ARG A 11 -9.03 3.68 3.10
C ARG A 11 -8.26 2.73 2.18
N MET A 12 -6.93 2.64 2.32
CA MET A 12 -6.04 1.84 1.47
C MET A 12 -6.30 0.33 1.55
N TRP A 13 -6.87 -0.16 2.65
CA TRP A 13 -7.21 -1.57 2.84
C TRP A 13 -8.69 -1.83 3.11
N THR A 14 -9.51 -0.78 3.06
CA THR A 14 -10.97 -0.85 3.30
C THR A 14 -11.74 -0.46 2.05
N THR A 15 -12.10 0.82 1.90
CA THR A 15 -13.00 1.34 0.87
C THR A 15 -12.33 1.52 -0.49
N GLU A 16 -11.02 1.79 -0.53
CA GLU A 16 -10.26 2.01 -1.76
C GLU A 16 -9.36 0.82 -2.11
N ARG A 17 -9.45 -0.31 -1.38
CA ARG A 17 -8.55 -1.47 -1.48
C ARG A 17 -8.17 -1.85 -2.91
N ASP A 18 -9.13 -1.89 -3.82
CA ASP A 18 -8.93 -2.36 -5.19
C ASP A 18 -8.17 -1.34 -6.07
N GLN A 19 -8.03 -0.10 -5.62
CA GLN A 19 -7.22 0.95 -6.23
C GLN A 19 -5.77 0.90 -5.74
N TRP A 20 -5.50 0.18 -4.65
CA TRP A 20 -4.18 0.08 -4.04
C TRP A 20 -3.53 -1.27 -4.34
N ALA A 21 -2.20 -1.28 -4.23
CA ALA A 21 -1.37 -2.47 -4.26
C ALA A 21 -0.22 -2.29 -3.26
N LEU A 22 0.45 -3.38 -2.91
CA LEU A 22 1.73 -3.35 -2.19
C LEU A 22 2.84 -3.77 -3.14
N PHE A 23 3.75 -2.87 -3.44
CA PHE A 23 4.99 -3.22 -4.13
C PHE A 23 5.96 -3.85 -3.15
N ARG A 24 6.39 -5.07 -3.46
CA ARG A 24 7.40 -5.79 -2.69
C ARG A 24 8.79 -5.41 -3.20
N SER A 25 9.55 -4.75 -2.35
CA SER A 25 10.97 -4.43 -2.55
C SER A 25 11.85 -5.21 -1.58
N ASP A 26 13.18 -5.13 -1.75
CA ASP A 26 14.13 -5.69 -0.79
C ASP A 26 14.06 -5.00 0.58
N ALA A 27 13.57 -3.76 0.62
CA ALA A 27 13.40 -2.97 1.85
C ALA A 27 12.06 -3.24 2.55
N GLY A 28 11.16 -4.04 1.97
CA GLY A 28 9.83 -4.30 2.50
C GLY A 28 8.72 -3.95 1.52
N TYR A 29 7.55 -3.61 2.05
CA TYR A 29 6.36 -3.31 1.24
C TYR A 29 6.10 -1.81 1.17
N LEU A 30 5.78 -1.34 -0.03
CA LEU A 30 5.44 0.05 -0.30
C LEU A 30 4.03 0.13 -0.89
N PRO A 31 3.08 0.88 -0.28
CA PRO A 31 1.78 1.09 -0.89
C PRO A 31 1.91 1.84 -2.21
N ILE A 32 1.23 1.36 -3.24
CA ILE A 32 1.15 1.98 -4.57
C ILE A 32 -0.31 2.19 -4.92
N LEU A 33 -0.65 3.43 -5.26
CA LEU A 33 -1.89 3.77 -5.94
C LEU A 33 -1.79 3.37 -7.41
N ARG A 34 -2.72 2.53 -7.86
CA ARG A 34 -2.85 2.11 -9.25
C ARG A 34 -3.26 3.31 -10.11
N GLY A 35 -2.71 3.41 -11.30
CA GLY A 35 -2.89 4.55 -12.20
C GLY A 35 -1.80 4.61 -13.26
N ASP A 36 -1.84 5.65 -14.10
CA ASP A 36 -0.81 5.89 -15.11
C ASP A 36 -0.28 7.34 -15.00
N PRO A 37 0.93 7.55 -14.45
CA PRO A 37 1.82 6.55 -13.87
C PRO A 37 1.35 6.08 -12.48
N PRO A 38 1.74 4.87 -12.04
CA PRO A 38 1.51 4.41 -10.67
C PRO A 38 2.24 5.31 -9.66
N MET A 39 1.60 5.63 -8.55
CA MET A 39 2.14 6.53 -7.52
C MET A 39 2.40 5.79 -6.22
N ALA A 40 3.63 5.85 -5.72
CA ALA A 40 3.96 5.28 -4.43
C ALA A 40 3.60 6.25 -3.29
N GLU A 41 2.99 5.73 -2.23
CA GLU A 41 2.79 6.45 -0.98
C GLU A 41 4.02 6.28 -0.09
N VAL A 42 4.71 7.38 0.21
CA VAL A 42 5.91 7.36 1.04
C VAL A 42 5.55 7.76 2.46
N ILE A 43 5.54 6.77 3.35
CA ILE A 43 5.34 6.97 4.78
C ILE A 43 6.74 7.07 5.43
N CYS A 44 7.08 8.25 5.96
CA CYS A 44 8.43 8.52 6.50
C CYS A 44 8.74 7.80 7.83
N ASP A 45 7.72 7.40 8.59
CA ASP A 45 7.88 6.63 9.81
C ASP A 45 7.86 5.13 9.46
N GLU A 46 9.00 4.46 9.62
CA GLU A 46 9.19 3.05 9.23
C GLU A 46 8.23 2.10 9.97
N GLU A 47 8.04 2.29 11.28
CA GLU A 47 7.11 1.46 12.06
C GLU A 47 5.65 1.68 11.61
N LEU A 48 5.31 2.90 11.19
CA LEU A 48 3.99 3.22 10.65
C LEU A 48 3.79 2.59 9.27
N ALA A 49 4.81 2.67 8.42
CA ALA A 49 4.81 2.05 7.10
C ALA A 49 4.60 0.53 7.21
N ASP A 50 5.32 -0.13 8.11
CA ASP A 50 5.18 -1.57 8.37
C ASP A 50 3.78 -1.93 8.89
N LEU A 51 3.22 -1.09 9.77
CA LEU A 51 1.87 -1.32 10.29
C LEU A 51 0.82 -1.18 9.19
N VAL A 52 0.91 -0.15 8.36
CA VAL A 52 0.02 0.06 7.20
C VAL A 52 0.13 -1.11 6.22
N ALA A 53 1.34 -1.51 5.84
CA ALA A 53 1.58 -2.66 4.98
C ALA A 53 0.97 -3.94 5.57
N THR A 54 1.13 -4.17 6.88
CA THR A 54 0.54 -5.32 7.58
C THR A 54 -0.99 -5.32 7.50
N ARG A 55 -1.64 -4.16 7.66
CA ARG A 55 -3.10 -4.03 7.51
C ARG A 55 -3.56 -4.29 6.08
N MET A 56 -2.84 -3.75 5.10
CA MET A 56 -3.10 -3.98 3.68
C MET A 56 -2.98 -5.46 3.31
N LEU A 57 -1.93 -6.14 3.77
CA LEU A 57 -1.76 -7.59 3.59
C LEU A 57 -2.90 -8.38 4.24
N ALA A 58 -3.27 -8.04 5.47
CA ALA A 58 -4.35 -8.73 6.19
C ALA A 58 -5.72 -8.56 5.51
N ALA A 59 -5.95 -7.44 4.83
CA ALA A 59 -7.16 -7.19 4.05
C ALA A 59 -7.14 -7.81 2.64
N GLY A 60 -6.04 -8.46 2.25
CA GLY A 60 -5.87 -9.08 0.94
C GLY A 60 -5.61 -8.09 -0.19
N VAL A 61 -5.00 -6.94 0.10
CA VAL A 61 -4.50 -6.04 -0.96
C VAL A 61 -3.48 -6.78 -1.83
N ALA A 62 -3.58 -6.61 -3.14
CA ALA A 62 -2.71 -7.28 -4.10
C ALA A 62 -1.25 -6.86 -3.91
N VAL A 63 -0.34 -7.84 -3.92
CA VAL A 63 1.11 -7.63 -3.87
C VAL A 63 1.67 -7.72 -5.28
N VAL A 64 2.48 -6.75 -5.69
CA VAL A 64 3.14 -6.70 -7.01
C VAL A 64 4.66 -6.70 -6.85
N THR A 65 5.37 -7.18 -7.88
CA THR A 65 6.84 -7.23 -7.90
C THR A 65 7.46 -6.24 -8.89
N ASP A 66 6.65 -5.65 -9.76
CA ASP A 66 7.00 -4.53 -10.61
C ASP A 66 5.90 -3.45 -10.50
N PRO A 67 6.23 -2.19 -10.18
CA PRO A 67 5.23 -1.11 -10.10
C PRO A 67 4.44 -0.90 -11.40
N ARG A 68 4.96 -1.32 -12.57
CA ARG A 68 4.24 -1.27 -13.85
C ARG A 68 3.01 -2.17 -13.89
N GLU A 69 2.94 -3.19 -13.03
CA GLU A 69 1.76 -4.04 -12.86
C GLU A 69 0.56 -3.26 -12.26
N CYS A 70 0.80 -2.05 -11.74
CA CYS A 70 -0.22 -1.14 -11.22
C CYS A 70 -0.72 -0.12 -12.26
N GLN A 71 -0.23 -0.18 -13.50
CA GLN A 71 -0.75 0.66 -14.57
C GLN A 71 -2.21 0.31 -14.84
N ALA A 72 -3.05 1.33 -15.04
CA ALA A 72 -4.40 1.11 -15.52
C ALA A 72 -4.29 0.50 -16.93
N THR A 73 -4.68 -0.77 -17.08
CA THR A 73 -4.93 -1.33 -18.41
C THR A 73 -6.05 -0.51 -19.05
N GLY A 74 -5.68 0.38 -19.98
CA GLY A 74 -6.62 1.11 -20.82
C GLY A 74 -7.43 0.21 -21.73
#